data_AF-A0A426QYI2-F1
#
_entry.id   AF-A0A426QYI2-F1
#
_cell.length_a   1.000
_cell.length_b   1.000
_cell.length_c   1.000
_cell.angle_alpha   90.00
_cell.angle_beta   90.00
_cell.angle_gamma   90.00
#
_symmetry.space_group_name_H-M   'P 1'
#
loop_
_entity.id
_entity.type
_entity.pdbx_description
1 polymer ?
#
loop_
_entity_poly.entity_id
_entity_poly.type
_entity_poly.pdbx_seq_one_letter_code
_entity_poly.pdbx_strand_id
1 'polypeptide(L)'
;MARYDYRDLLETNSYIRNLSDTTYWLCITRTVQESKLFPMNPYMLLSYLNSFYRLPTLLREIDAATPAEELGDRAREVSLKVDTVNAAWGMPAFYLLGREMLMNWGLLRPEDAAQDVVDVVDFSRRFALSYHRNDGHITNKEFGDRSQFLPERTLQVIEADLHGVQAGDRLHDATVKLLAQLSQYAFLAHCECRIGIHNSGPYNFGDGRQMVMRDFFDLTEGDYPWLDGIATALPLNNLSISLVFKDTNFNLMDDWASFEAEPTYSASNIVAVGLYTSDALTDGYQPVGMENSETLAETMETYRTILNEATADLWKRIATWSREQMIDAGALVYSSVGKDFAHLAGTYRQDDWFELDDRAQRFKPLMNDEYARDGLGEMVGLLSLPHQKANEYQMARYSGLNQHMMTGIPYDALREPERFAQTVGDRALFSGSSTIEPKTGLWVTSAGRLDIDDYNARAAGFTPRTVQEPYRYFDEEWVKRNWHSTEANELYSIGQETSRTIAGRGAGLRRADLS
;
A
#
# COMPACT_ATOMS: atom_id res chain seq x y z
N MET A 1 -8.99 -10.56 31.17
CA MET A 1 -10.01 -11.24 30.34
C MET A 1 -9.63 -11.00 28.89
N ALA A 2 -9.42 -12.05 28.10
CA ALA A 2 -9.18 -11.92 26.65
C ALA A 2 -10.40 -11.24 26.00
N ARG A 3 -10.18 -10.31 25.05
CA ARG A 3 -11.26 -9.59 24.36
C ARG A 3 -11.69 -10.29 23.06
N TYR A 4 -11.25 -11.52 22.82
CA TYR A 4 -11.64 -12.33 21.68
C TYR A 4 -12.32 -13.63 22.12
N ASP A 5 -13.22 -14.14 21.28
CA ASP A 5 -13.94 -15.40 21.49
C ASP A 5 -13.61 -16.46 20.44
N TYR A 6 -14.39 -17.55 20.43
CA TYR A 6 -14.17 -18.65 19.49
C TYR A 6 -14.38 -18.25 18.03
N ARG A 7 -15.36 -17.38 17.76
CA ARG A 7 -15.63 -16.89 16.41
C ARG A 7 -14.47 -16.02 15.92
N ASP A 8 -13.95 -15.15 16.78
CA ASP A 8 -12.81 -14.30 16.44
C ASP A 8 -11.60 -15.15 16.05
N LEU A 9 -11.28 -16.19 16.83
CA LEU A 9 -10.18 -17.11 16.48
C LEU A 9 -10.39 -17.87 15.16
N LEU A 10 -11.64 -18.26 14.84
CA LEU A 10 -11.95 -18.90 13.56
C LEU A 10 -11.69 -17.94 12.40
N GLU A 11 -12.15 -16.69 12.52
CA GLU A 11 -11.98 -15.66 11.49
C GLU A 11 -10.49 -15.28 11.34
N THR A 12 -9.78 -15.06 12.45
CA THR A 12 -8.35 -14.75 12.48
C THR A 12 -7.51 -15.87 11.87
N ASN A 13 -7.73 -17.13 12.27
CA ASN A 13 -6.95 -18.25 11.73
C ASN A 13 -7.24 -18.52 10.26
N SER A 14 -8.48 -18.29 9.81
CA SER A 14 -8.83 -18.36 8.38
C SER A 14 -8.06 -17.31 7.58
N TYR A 15 -8.02 -16.06 8.07
CA TYR A 15 -7.27 -14.98 7.42
C TYR A 15 -5.78 -15.30 7.37
N ILE A 16 -5.17 -15.72 8.49
CA ILE A 16 -3.75 -16.08 8.56
C ILE A 16 -3.41 -17.18 7.54
N ARG A 17 -4.30 -18.17 7.34
CA ARG A 17 -4.06 -19.21 6.34
C ARG A 17 -4.12 -18.70 4.91
N ASN A 18 -5.12 -17.89 4.57
CA ASN A 18 -5.18 -17.28 3.25
C ASN A 18 -3.94 -16.39 2.98
N LEU A 19 -3.57 -15.55 3.94
CA LEU A 19 -2.40 -14.69 3.82
C LEU A 19 -1.09 -15.48 3.73
N SER A 20 -0.95 -16.57 4.48
CA SER A 20 0.19 -17.48 4.40
C SER A 20 0.32 -18.09 3.00
N ASP A 21 -0.78 -18.58 2.43
CA ASP A 21 -0.77 -19.18 1.09
C ASP A 21 -0.47 -18.14 0.02
N THR A 22 -1.09 -16.96 0.10
CA THR A 22 -0.84 -15.83 -0.82
C THR A 22 0.61 -15.35 -0.74
N THR A 23 1.16 -15.19 0.47
CA THR A 23 2.56 -14.76 0.66
C THR A 23 3.53 -15.80 0.11
N TYR A 24 3.28 -17.09 0.35
CA TYR A 24 4.12 -18.16 -0.20
C TYR A 24 4.09 -18.16 -1.72
N TRP A 25 2.90 -18.06 -2.32
CA TRP A 25 2.74 -17.97 -3.78
C TRP A 25 3.56 -16.80 -4.35
N LEU A 26 3.45 -15.61 -3.76
CA LEU A 26 4.21 -14.43 -4.17
C LEU A 26 5.73 -14.64 -4.06
N CYS A 27 6.20 -15.32 -3.01
CA CYS A 27 7.61 -15.63 -2.82
C CYS A 27 8.16 -16.66 -3.82
N ILE A 28 7.39 -17.67 -4.23
CA ILE A 28 7.89 -18.73 -5.13
C ILE A 28 7.76 -18.40 -6.62
N THR A 29 6.79 -17.57 -7.00
CA THR A 29 6.64 -17.14 -8.40
C THR A 29 7.62 -16.04 -8.77
N ARG A 30 8.40 -15.54 -7.80
CA ARG A 30 9.33 -14.44 -7.97
C ARG A 30 10.72 -14.82 -7.47
N THR A 31 11.74 -14.34 -8.15
CA THR A 31 13.13 -14.56 -7.72
C THR A 31 13.40 -13.77 -6.45
N VAL A 32 13.85 -14.42 -5.38
CA VAL A 32 14.45 -13.75 -4.21
C VAL A 32 15.60 -12.88 -4.72
N GLN A 33 15.47 -11.56 -4.56
CA GLN A 33 16.47 -10.62 -5.06
C GLN A 33 17.48 -10.34 -3.96
N GLU A 34 18.78 -10.46 -4.24
CA GLU A 34 19.79 -9.84 -3.38
C GLU A 34 20.08 -8.43 -3.93
N SER A 35 20.03 -7.44 -3.06
CA SER A 35 20.60 -6.15 -3.38
C SER A 35 22.10 -6.11 -3.08
N LYS A 36 22.84 -5.39 -3.92
CA LYS A 36 24.23 -4.98 -3.65
C LYS A 36 24.36 -3.53 -3.18
N LEU A 37 23.27 -2.76 -3.21
CA LEU A 37 23.25 -1.36 -2.81
C LEU A 37 22.81 -1.21 -1.34
N PHE A 38 21.72 -1.87 -0.95
CA PHE A 38 21.25 -1.92 0.43
C PHE A 38 21.33 -3.33 1.02
N PRO A 39 21.55 -3.46 2.35
CA PRO A 39 21.51 -4.74 3.06
C PRO A 39 20.05 -5.20 3.23
N MET A 40 19.47 -5.69 2.13
CA MET A 40 18.03 -6.02 2.03
C MET A 40 17.55 -7.04 3.04
N ASN A 41 18.19 -8.20 3.10
CA ASN A 41 17.76 -9.27 4.02
C ASN A 41 17.84 -8.80 5.49
N PRO A 42 18.94 -8.16 5.95
CA PRO A 42 19.00 -7.57 7.28
C PRO A 42 17.86 -6.61 7.61
N TYR A 43 17.59 -5.65 6.73
CA TYR A 43 16.56 -4.65 7.03
C TYR A 43 15.15 -5.24 6.97
N MET A 44 14.90 -6.23 6.11
CA MET A 44 13.59 -6.88 6.02
C MET A 44 13.25 -7.59 7.33
N LEU A 45 14.18 -8.42 7.82
CA LEU A 45 14.01 -9.13 9.09
C LEU A 45 13.82 -8.16 10.27
N LEU A 46 14.59 -7.07 10.30
CA LEU A 46 14.45 -6.05 11.33
C LEU A 46 13.09 -5.32 11.23
N SER A 47 12.61 -5.06 10.02
CA SER A 47 11.30 -4.43 9.80
C SER A 47 10.14 -5.30 10.30
N TYR A 48 10.24 -6.62 10.15
CA TYR A 48 9.23 -7.56 10.63
C TYR A 48 9.15 -7.54 12.16
N LEU A 49 10.30 -7.56 12.83
CA LEU A 49 10.36 -7.42 14.28
C LEU A 49 9.79 -6.08 14.75
N ASN A 50 10.16 -4.98 14.08
CA ASN A 50 9.62 -3.65 14.41
C ASN A 50 8.09 -3.61 14.25
N SER A 51 7.59 -4.18 13.16
CA SER A 51 6.16 -4.29 12.87
C SER A 51 5.42 -5.09 13.95
N PHE A 52 5.97 -6.24 14.37
CA PHE A 52 5.40 -7.06 15.45
C PHE A 52 5.25 -6.29 16.76
N TYR A 53 6.24 -5.48 17.12
CA TYR A 53 6.24 -4.76 18.39
C TYR A 53 5.41 -3.47 18.38
N ARG A 54 5.32 -2.76 17.25
CA ARG A 54 4.71 -1.42 17.18
C ARG A 54 3.28 -1.42 16.62
N LEU A 55 2.98 -2.20 15.58
CA LEU A 55 1.70 -2.10 14.85
C LEU A 55 0.45 -2.28 15.73
N PRO A 56 0.36 -3.26 16.66
CA PRO A 56 -0.90 -3.52 17.37
C PRO A 56 -1.45 -2.29 18.08
N THR A 57 -0.59 -1.55 18.78
CA THR A 57 -1.03 -0.36 19.51
C THR A 57 -1.30 0.81 18.59
N LEU A 58 -0.48 1.00 17.54
CA LEU A 58 -0.72 2.05 16.54
C LEU A 58 -2.06 1.85 15.84
N LEU A 59 -2.38 0.63 15.42
CA LEU A 59 -3.66 0.32 14.76
C LEU A 59 -4.85 0.50 15.71
N ARG A 60 -4.74 0.13 16.99
CA ARG A 60 -5.80 0.41 17.97
C ARG A 60 -6.07 1.89 18.16
N GLU A 61 -5.01 2.72 18.21
CA GLU A 61 -5.16 4.18 18.32
C GLU A 61 -5.82 4.78 17.08
N ILE A 62 -5.40 4.33 15.90
CA ILE A 62 -5.97 4.75 14.62
C ILE A 62 -7.44 4.35 14.52
N ASP A 63 -7.76 3.07 14.76
CA ASP A 63 -9.13 2.52 14.68
C ASP A 63 -10.07 3.18 15.69
N ALA A 64 -9.56 3.59 16.85
CA ALA A 64 -10.31 4.35 17.83
C ALA A 64 -10.64 5.79 17.37
N ALA A 65 -9.79 6.39 16.54
CA ALA A 65 -10.02 7.72 15.96
C ALA A 65 -10.86 7.65 14.68
N THR A 66 -10.62 6.67 13.82
CA THR A 66 -11.35 6.44 12.57
C THR A 66 -11.41 4.94 12.30
N PRO A 67 -12.59 4.30 12.33
CA PRO A 67 -12.70 2.86 12.13
C PRO A 67 -12.11 2.38 10.80
N ALA A 68 -11.51 1.19 10.78
CA ALA A 68 -10.91 0.57 9.60
C ALA A 68 -11.83 0.56 8.37
N GLU A 69 -13.14 0.34 8.55
CA GLU A 69 -14.13 0.38 7.48
C GLU A 69 -14.26 1.77 6.86
N GLU A 70 -14.20 2.82 7.67
CA GLU A 70 -14.22 4.19 7.18
C GLU A 70 -12.93 4.57 6.47
N LEU A 71 -11.79 4.12 7.00
CA LEU A 71 -10.51 4.26 6.30
C LEU A 71 -10.53 3.55 4.94
N GLY A 72 -11.15 2.38 4.86
CA GLY A 72 -11.37 1.65 3.61
C GLY A 72 -12.27 2.42 2.64
N ASP A 73 -13.38 2.98 3.12
CA ASP A 73 -14.27 3.82 2.30
C ASP A 73 -13.49 5.03 1.73
N ARG A 74 -12.72 5.73 2.59
CA ARG A 74 -11.92 6.91 2.19
C ARG A 74 -10.79 6.56 1.21
N ALA A 75 -10.07 5.47 1.45
CA ALA A 75 -8.95 5.03 0.62
C ALA A 75 -9.38 4.66 -0.81
N ARG A 76 -10.66 4.35 -1.06
CA ARG A 76 -11.17 4.12 -2.43
C ARG A 76 -11.24 5.39 -3.28
N GLU A 77 -11.30 6.55 -2.63
CA GLU A 77 -11.49 7.84 -3.29
C GLU A 77 -10.17 8.49 -3.70
N VAL A 78 -9.06 8.04 -3.10
CA VAL A 78 -7.74 8.65 -3.25
C VAL A 78 -6.68 7.57 -3.38
N SER A 79 -5.60 7.88 -4.07
CA SER A 79 -4.39 7.08 -4.07
C SER A 79 -3.49 7.50 -2.91
N LEU A 80 -3.23 6.57 -2.01
CA LEU A 80 -2.31 6.67 -0.89
C LEU A 80 -1.51 5.37 -0.82
N LYS A 81 -0.44 5.37 -0.03
CA LYS A 81 0.35 4.17 0.19
C LYS A 81 -0.48 3.06 0.83
N VAL A 82 -1.57 3.37 1.54
CA VAL A 82 -2.56 2.39 2.01
C VAL A 82 -3.41 1.85 0.86
N ASP A 83 -2.75 1.05 0.04
CA ASP A 83 -3.30 0.31 -1.08
C ASP A 83 -3.20 -1.21 -0.82
N THR A 84 -3.55 -2.04 -1.80
CA THR A 84 -3.50 -3.50 -1.65
C THR A 84 -2.13 -4.03 -1.17
N VAL A 85 -1.02 -3.43 -1.63
CA VAL A 85 0.32 -3.87 -1.24
C VAL A 85 0.57 -3.64 0.22
N ASN A 86 0.27 -2.44 0.72
CA ASN A 86 0.71 -2.08 2.06
C ASN A 86 -0.36 -2.40 3.10
N ALA A 87 -1.65 -2.22 2.78
CA ALA A 87 -2.74 -2.44 3.71
C ALA A 87 -3.26 -3.90 3.72
N ALA A 88 -3.55 -4.49 2.56
CA ALA A 88 -4.17 -5.81 2.48
C ALA A 88 -3.16 -6.95 2.69
N TRP A 89 -1.96 -6.82 2.13
CA TRP A 89 -0.90 -7.82 2.26
C TRP A 89 0.23 -7.42 3.23
N GLY A 90 0.92 -6.32 2.95
CA GLY A 90 2.21 -5.96 3.55
C GLY A 90 2.14 -5.82 5.07
N MET A 91 1.24 -4.97 5.58
CA MET A 91 1.08 -4.73 7.00
C MET A 91 0.79 -6.01 7.81
N PRO A 92 -0.27 -6.80 7.52
CA PRO A 92 -0.52 -8.03 8.27
C PRO A 92 0.59 -9.08 8.05
N ALA A 93 1.18 -9.17 6.86
CA ALA A 93 2.24 -10.13 6.59
C ALA A 93 3.52 -9.80 7.38
N PHE A 94 3.95 -8.53 7.39
CA PHE A 94 5.17 -8.11 8.09
C PHE A 94 5.03 -8.28 9.59
N TYR A 95 3.85 -7.97 10.15
CA TYR A 95 3.51 -8.25 11.54
C TYR A 95 3.63 -9.74 11.87
N LEU A 96 2.99 -10.61 11.07
CA LEU A 96 2.95 -12.06 11.33
C LEU A 96 4.31 -12.73 11.08
N LEU A 97 5.10 -12.25 10.11
CA LEU A 97 6.47 -12.72 9.90
C LEU A 97 7.39 -12.35 11.07
N GLY A 98 7.20 -11.17 11.68
CA GLY A 98 7.93 -10.80 12.88
C GLY A 98 7.62 -11.72 14.06
N ARG A 99 6.34 -12.09 14.21
CA ARG A 99 5.90 -13.12 15.17
C ARG A 99 6.53 -14.48 14.86
N GLU A 100 6.53 -14.89 13.59
CA GLU A 100 7.11 -16.16 13.13
C GLU A 100 8.61 -16.24 13.43
N MET A 101 9.37 -15.17 13.24
CA MET A 101 10.78 -15.12 13.62
C MET A 101 10.98 -15.38 15.12
N LEU A 102 10.24 -14.69 15.98
CA LEU A 102 10.38 -14.82 17.44
C LEU A 102 9.95 -16.21 17.95
N MET A 103 8.93 -16.83 17.34
CA MET A 103 8.57 -18.21 17.64
C MET A 103 9.68 -19.18 17.24
N ASN A 104 10.27 -19.02 16.04
CA ASN A 104 11.36 -19.88 15.59
C ASN A 104 12.66 -19.70 16.37
N TRP A 105 12.84 -18.58 17.08
CA TRP A 105 13.90 -18.40 18.08
C TRP A 105 13.55 -18.95 19.47
N GLY A 106 12.35 -19.49 19.65
CA GLY A 106 11.86 -20.00 20.94
C GLY A 106 11.57 -18.91 21.96
N LEU A 107 11.39 -17.66 21.52
CA LEU A 107 11.09 -16.51 22.39
C LEU A 107 9.59 -16.32 22.61
N LEU A 108 8.77 -16.81 21.68
CA LEU A 108 7.31 -16.80 21.76
C LEU A 108 6.74 -18.20 21.62
N ARG A 109 5.63 -18.45 22.31
CA ARG A 109 4.74 -19.57 22.00
C ARG A 109 3.63 -19.08 21.06
N PRO A 110 2.96 -19.99 20.33
CA PRO A 110 1.88 -19.58 19.43
C PRO A 110 0.69 -18.88 20.09
N GLU A 111 0.48 -19.02 21.40
CA GLU A 111 -0.59 -18.35 22.14
C GLU A 111 -0.20 -16.95 22.64
N ASP A 112 1.10 -16.62 22.66
CA ASP A 112 1.58 -15.31 23.10
C ASP A 112 1.18 -14.22 22.08
N ALA A 113 0.81 -13.04 22.61
CA ALA A 113 0.27 -11.88 21.90
C ALA A 113 -1.04 -12.15 21.12
N ALA A 114 -1.82 -13.19 21.48
CA ALA A 114 -3.03 -13.56 20.75
C ALA A 114 -4.04 -12.41 20.58
N GLN A 115 -4.19 -11.51 21.55
CA GLN A 115 -5.07 -10.35 21.40
C GLN A 115 -4.56 -9.41 20.31
N ASP A 116 -3.26 -9.11 20.29
CA ASP A 116 -2.68 -8.24 19.27
C ASP A 116 -2.80 -8.85 17.87
N VAL A 117 -2.63 -10.17 17.76
CA VAL A 117 -2.82 -10.87 16.48
C VAL A 117 -4.26 -10.74 15.99
N VAL A 118 -5.24 -10.93 16.88
CA VAL A 118 -6.66 -10.73 16.54
C VAL A 118 -6.91 -9.28 16.11
N ASP A 119 -6.43 -8.30 16.87
CA ASP A 119 -6.63 -6.87 16.58
C ASP A 119 -6.05 -6.46 15.21
N VAL A 120 -4.81 -6.86 14.91
CA VAL A 120 -4.14 -6.54 13.62
C VAL A 120 -4.86 -7.20 12.45
N VAL A 121 -5.22 -8.47 12.59
CA VAL A 121 -5.89 -9.24 11.52
C VAL A 121 -7.31 -8.72 11.28
N ASP A 122 -8.06 -8.43 12.35
CA ASP A 122 -9.40 -7.90 12.24
C ASP A 122 -9.42 -6.50 11.60
N PHE A 123 -8.51 -5.60 12.02
CA PHE A 123 -8.33 -4.30 11.36
C PHE A 123 -8.07 -4.46 9.86
N SER A 124 -7.10 -5.31 9.49
CA SER A 124 -6.74 -5.57 8.08
C SER A 124 -7.94 -6.07 7.27
N ARG A 125 -8.70 -7.00 7.86
CA ARG A 125 -9.90 -7.58 7.24
C ARG A 125 -11.01 -6.54 7.04
N ARG A 126 -11.35 -5.78 8.08
CA ARG A 126 -12.39 -4.74 8.02
C ARG A 126 -12.05 -3.67 6.99
N PHE A 127 -10.79 -3.23 6.96
CA PHE A 127 -10.28 -2.33 5.93
C PHE A 127 -10.44 -2.93 4.53
N ALA A 128 -9.91 -4.13 4.28
CA ALA A 128 -9.91 -4.74 2.96
C ALA A 128 -11.33 -4.98 2.42
N LEU A 129 -12.26 -5.42 3.25
CA LEU A 129 -13.66 -5.62 2.85
C LEU A 129 -14.36 -4.31 2.47
N SER A 130 -14.04 -3.21 3.15
CA SER A 130 -14.57 -1.90 2.80
C SER A 130 -13.91 -1.34 1.53
N TYR A 131 -12.58 -1.45 1.44
CA TYR A 131 -11.79 -1.00 0.29
C TYR A 131 -12.17 -1.74 -1.01
N HIS A 132 -12.46 -3.04 -0.92
CA HIS A 132 -12.89 -3.88 -2.05
C HIS A 132 -14.40 -4.17 -2.07
N ARG A 133 -15.24 -3.30 -1.48
CA ARG A 133 -16.69 -3.55 -1.33
C ARG A 133 -17.47 -3.80 -2.62
N ASN A 134 -16.88 -3.52 -3.79
CA ASN A 134 -17.52 -3.78 -5.09
C ASN A 134 -17.65 -5.28 -5.39
N ASP A 135 -16.77 -6.12 -4.84
CA ASP A 135 -16.79 -7.56 -5.08
C ASP A 135 -16.45 -8.40 -3.82
N GLY A 136 -15.93 -7.78 -2.76
CA GLY A 136 -15.83 -8.36 -1.42
C GLY A 136 -14.59 -9.23 -1.16
N HIS A 137 -13.53 -9.09 -1.95
CA HIS A 137 -12.28 -9.82 -1.74
C HIS A 137 -11.36 -9.19 -0.68
N ILE A 138 -10.52 -10.01 -0.04
CA ILE A 138 -9.48 -9.52 0.88
C ILE A 138 -8.16 -9.30 0.14
N THR A 139 -7.76 -10.27 -0.70
CA THR A 139 -6.52 -10.20 -1.48
C THR A 139 -6.83 -10.30 -2.97
N ASN A 140 -6.00 -9.72 -3.82
CA ASN A 140 -6.18 -9.74 -5.27
C ASN A 140 -6.29 -11.18 -5.81
N LYS A 141 -5.64 -12.13 -5.11
CA LYS A 141 -5.74 -13.56 -5.42
C LYS A 141 -7.17 -14.10 -5.40
N GLU A 142 -8.00 -13.65 -4.47
CA GLU A 142 -9.41 -14.06 -4.35
C GLU A 142 -10.25 -13.50 -5.49
N PHE A 143 -9.81 -12.40 -6.11
CA PHE A 143 -10.46 -11.76 -7.24
C PHE A 143 -9.82 -12.09 -8.61
N GLY A 144 -9.19 -13.26 -8.70
CA GLY A 144 -8.60 -13.77 -9.94
C GLY A 144 -7.37 -12.97 -10.37
N ASP A 145 -6.54 -12.58 -9.40
CA ASP A 145 -5.32 -11.80 -9.58
C ASP A 145 -5.59 -10.43 -10.23
N ARG A 146 -6.61 -9.72 -9.70
CA ARG A 146 -6.98 -8.37 -10.15
C ARG A 146 -7.03 -7.42 -8.97
N SER A 147 -6.50 -6.21 -9.17
CA SER A 147 -6.48 -5.12 -8.21
C SER A 147 -7.48 -4.05 -8.62
N GLN A 148 -8.77 -4.38 -8.67
CA GLN A 148 -9.82 -3.45 -9.11
C GLN A 148 -10.57 -2.89 -7.90
N PHE A 149 -10.34 -1.62 -7.59
CA PHE A 149 -11.02 -0.93 -6.48
C PHE A 149 -11.66 0.40 -6.88
N LEU A 150 -11.24 0.98 -8.01
CA LEU A 150 -11.79 2.25 -8.48
C LEU A 150 -13.29 2.12 -8.83
N PRO A 151 -14.15 3.02 -8.32
CA PRO A 151 -15.57 2.99 -8.61
C PRO A 151 -15.89 3.45 -10.04
N GLU A 152 -17.09 3.14 -10.53
CA GLU A 152 -17.47 3.45 -11.91
C GLU A 152 -17.36 4.96 -12.20
N ARG A 153 -17.86 5.80 -11.29
CA ARG A 153 -17.82 7.26 -11.44
C ARG A 153 -16.42 7.81 -11.69
N THR A 154 -15.39 7.24 -11.04
CA THR A 154 -13.99 7.64 -11.22
C THR A 154 -13.46 7.14 -12.56
N LEU A 155 -13.77 5.90 -12.92
CA LEU A 155 -13.37 5.32 -14.20
C LEU A 155 -13.99 6.05 -15.40
N GLN A 156 -15.26 6.49 -15.30
CA GLN A 156 -15.91 7.28 -16.34
C GLN A 156 -15.21 8.63 -16.57
N VAL A 157 -14.83 9.33 -15.50
CA VAL A 157 -14.08 10.60 -15.60
C VAL A 157 -12.72 10.38 -16.25
N ILE A 158 -12.00 9.34 -15.81
CA ILE A 158 -10.72 8.99 -16.43
C ILE A 158 -10.94 8.70 -17.91
N GLU A 159 -11.80 7.76 -18.28
CA GLU A 159 -12.05 7.36 -19.67
C GLU A 159 -12.40 8.55 -20.58
N ALA A 160 -13.23 9.48 -20.09
CA ALA A 160 -13.66 10.64 -20.86
C ALA A 160 -12.55 11.69 -21.04
N ASP A 161 -11.65 11.83 -20.07
CA ASP A 161 -10.69 12.93 -20.02
C ASP A 161 -9.31 12.59 -20.58
N LEU A 162 -8.93 11.30 -20.65
CA LEU A 162 -7.63 10.87 -21.14
C LEU A 162 -7.28 11.48 -22.51
N HIS A 163 -5.99 11.76 -22.68
CA HIS A 163 -5.46 12.22 -23.96
C HIS A 163 -4.98 11.02 -24.78
N GLY A 164 -5.52 10.86 -25.98
CA GLY A 164 -5.07 9.86 -26.93
C GLY A 164 -3.62 10.10 -27.36
N VAL A 165 -2.84 9.03 -27.50
CA VAL A 165 -1.42 9.09 -27.88
C VAL A 165 -1.07 8.01 -28.90
N GLN A 166 -0.06 8.28 -29.71
CA GLN A 166 0.62 7.31 -30.56
C GLN A 166 2.10 7.24 -30.22
N ALA A 167 2.72 6.09 -30.49
CA ALA A 167 4.14 5.91 -30.25
C ALA A 167 4.97 6.95 -31.02
N GLY A 168 5.80 7.70 -30.30
CA GLY A 168 6.64 8.78 -30.85
C GLY A 168 6.01 10.18 -30.81
N ASP A 169 4.74 10.32 -30.40
CA ASP A 169 4.16 11.63 -30.11
C ASP A 169 4.84 12.24 -28.87
N ARG A 170 4.90 13.57 -28.79
CA ARG A 170 5.55 14.27 -27.65
C ARG A 170 5.00 13.81 -26.30
N LEU A 171 3.68 13.71 -26.17
CA LEU A 171 3.04 13.28 -24.92
C LEU A 171 3.33 11.80 -24.59
N HIS A 172 3.35 10.93 -25.61
CA HIS A 172 3.74 9.53 -25.43
C HIS A 172 5.18 9.42 -24.90
N ASP A 173 6.10 10.12 -25.54
CA ASP A 173 7.51 10.19 -25.17
C ASP A 173 7.71 10.75 -23.75
N ALA A 174 7.01 11.84 -23.41
CA ALA A 174 7.04 12.45 -22.09
C ALA A 174 6.55 11.47 -21.01
N THR A 175 5.46 10.75 -21.29
CA THR A 175 4.88 9.75 -20.37
C THR A 175 5.86 8.61 -20.10
N VAL A 176 6.41 7.99 -21.15
CA VAL A 176 7.35 6.87 -21.02
C VAL A 176 8.61 7.28 -20.26
N LYS A 177 9.14 8.47 -20.57
CA LYS A 177 10.35 8.98 -19.90
C LYS A 177 10.09 9.36 -18.44
N LEU A 178 8.93 9.92 -18.11
CA LEU A 178 8.55 10.21 -16.73
C LEU A 178 8.36 8.92 -15.92
N LEU A 179 7.64 7.92 -16.45
CA LEU A 179 7.44 6.63 -15.78
C LEU A 179 8.77 5.94 -15.43
N ALA A 180 9.73 5.97 -16.36
CA ALA A 180 11.07 5.43 -16.13
C ALA A 180 11.80 6.21 -15.02
N GLN A 181 11.75 7.55 -15.04
CA GLN A 181 12.37 8.39 -14.04
C GLN A 181 11.75 8.22 -12.65
N LEU A 182 10.42 8.18 -12.56
CA LEU A 182 9.69 7.94 -11.32
C LEU A 182 10.07 6.58 -10.73
N SER A 183 10.12 5.53 -11.55
CA SER A 183 10.50 4.18 -11.09
C SER A 183 11.92 4.16 -10.52
N GLN A 184 12.88 4.82 -11.18
CA GLN A 184 14.26 4.92 -10.71
C GLN A 184 14.38 5.74 -9.42
N TYR A 185 13.70 6.88 -9.35
CA TYR A 185 13.69 7.74 -8.17
C TYR A 185 13.05 7.02 -6.98
N ALA A 186 11.86 6.46 -7.16
CA ALA A 186 11.11 5.76 -6.11
C ALA A 186 11.90 4.55 -5.56
N PHE A 187 12.56 3.79 -6.44
CA PHE A 187 13.45 2.70 -6.04
C PHE A 187 14.53 3.18 -5.07
N LEU A 188 15.17 4.33 -5.32
CA LEU A 188 16.19 4.86 -4.43
C LEU A 188 15.59 5.49 -3.16
N ALA A 189 14.50 6.25 -3.29
CA ALA A 189 13.80 6.93 -2.20
C ALA A 189 13.28 5.95 -1.14
N HIS A 190 12.97 4.72 -1.56
CA HIS A 190 12.47 3.66 -0.71
C HIS A 190 13.52 2.57 -0.42
N CYS A 191 14.81 2.88 -0.51
CA CYS A 191 15.89 1.93 -0.17
C CYS A 191 15.77 0.57 -0.90
N GLU A 192 15.42 0.64 -2.18
CA GLU A 192 15.15 -0.47 -3.11
C GLU A 192 13.88 -1.26 -2.86
N CYS A 193 13.10 -0.87 -1.86
CA CYS A 193 11.75 -1.35 -1.69
C CYS A 193 10.84 -0.78 -2.78
N ARG A 194 9.94 -1.61 -3.31
CA ARG A 194 8.96 -1.18 -4.32
C ARG A 194 7.64 -0.70 -3.75
N ILE A 195 7.51 -0.57 -2.43
CA ILE A 195 6.26 -0.14 -1.77
C ILE A 195 5.85 1.31 -2.09
N GLY A 196 6.73 2.10 -2.69
CA GLY A 196 6.41 3.44 -3.21
C GLY A 196 5.82 3.45 -4.62
N ILE A 197 5.63 2.27 -5.23
CA ILE A 197 5.08 2.11 -6.58
C ILE A 197 3.91 1.13 -6.50
N HIS A 198 2.72 1.60 -6.79
CA HIS A 198 1.51 0.77 -6.81
C HIS A 198 0.89 0.74 -8.20
N ASN A 199 0.13 -0.32 -8.46
CA ASN A 199 -0.57 -0.55 -9.70
C ASN A 199 -1.95 -1.13 -9.39
N SER A 200 -2.99 -0.54 -9.98
CA SER A 200 -4.36 -1.05 -9.94
C SER A 200 -4.96 -1.31 -11.33
N GLY A 201 -5.86 -2.30 -11.41
CA GLY A 201 -6.47 -2.82 -12.64
C GLY A 201 -6.37 -4.34 -12.80
N PRO A 202 -6.39 -4.85 -14.05
CA PRO A 202 -6.73 -4.11 -15.26
C PRO A 202 -8.19 -3.69 -15.26
N TYR A 203 -8.50 -2.47 -15.69
CA TYR A 203 -9.88 -2.04 -15.91
C TYR A 203 -10.26 -2.23 -17.37
N ASN A 204 -11.48 -2.71 -17.64
CA ASN A 204 -11.95 -2.92 -19.01
C ASN A 204 -12.17 -1.58 -19.71
N PHE A 205 -11.41 -1.30 -20.77
CA PHE A 205 -11.45 -0.06 -21.52
C PHE A 205 -12.15 -0.13 -22.91
N GLY A 206 -12.92 -1.21 -23.15
CA GLY A 206 -13.64 -1.42 -24.41
C GLY A 206 -12.70 -1.74 -25.58
N ASP A 207 -13.23 -2.23 -26.70
CA ASP A 207 -12.47 -2.48 -27.93
C ASP A 207 -11.14 -3.24 -27.76
N GLY A 208 -11.11 -4.21 -26.84
CA GLY A 208 -9.91 -4.99 -26.53
C GLY A 208 -8.81 -4.20 -25.79
N ARG A 209 -9.16 -3.06 -25.17
CA ARG A 209 -8.26 -2.21 -24.39
C ARG A 209 -8.41 -2.46 -22.89
N GLN A 210 -7.32 -2.27 -22.17
CA GLN A 210 -7.27 -2.35 -20.72
C GLN A 210 -6.54 -1.14 -20.15
N MET A 211 -7.05 -0.58 -19.06
CA MET A 211 -6.36 0.48 -18.32
C MET A 211 -5.66 -0.10 -17.10
N VAL A 212 -4.46 0.41 -16.86
CA VAL A 212 -3.74 0.27 -15.59
C VAL A 212 -3.55 1.66 -15.00
N MET A 213 -3.84 1.82 -13.70
CA MET A 213 -3.40 2.97 -12.93
C MET A 213 -2.03 2.65 -12.33
N ARG A 214 -1.05 3.54 -12.49
CA ARG A 214 0.26 3.45 -11.82
C ARG A 214 0.42 4.61 -10.85
N ASP A 215 0.60 4.30 -9.58
CA ASP A 215 0.71 5.26 -8.50
C ASP A 215 2.14 5.32 -7.95
N PHE A 216 2.58 6.52 -7.61
CA PHE A 216 3.90 6.81 -7.07
C PHE A 216 3.77 7.71 -5.86
N PHE A 217 4.32 7.27 -4.73
CA PHE A 217 4.17 7.92 -3.43
C PHE A 217 5.52 8.42 -2.88
N ASP A 218 5.46 9.31 -1.89
CA ASP A 218 6.65 9.81 -1.17
C ASP A 218 7.69 10.41 -2.14
N LEU A 219 7.25 11.25 -3.07
CA LEU A 219 8.09 11.79 -4.15
C LEU A 219 8.94 13.00 -3.76
N THR A 220 8.65 13.63 -2.62
CA THR A 220 9.35 14.82 -2.13
C THR A 220 9.33 14.85 -0.60
N GLU A 221 9.52 16.03 0.01
CA GLU A 221 9.49 16.20 1.45
C GLU A 221 8.14 15.73 2.04
N GLY A 222 8.20 14.65 2.79
CA GLY A 222 7.05 13.98 3.39
C GLY A 222 7.52 13.16 4.58
N ASP A 223 7.12 11.91 4.71
CA ASP A 223 7.42 11.16 5.93
C ASP A 223 8.89 10.73 6.05
N TYR A 224 9.59 10.53 4.94
CA TYR A 224 10.96 10.06 4.95
C TYR A 224 11.96 11.16 5.32
N PRO A 225 12.67 11.06 6.47
CA PRO A 225 13.62 12.10 6.88
C PRO A 225 14.72 12.36 5.85
N TRP A 226 15.14 11.32 5.13
CA TRP A 226 16.16 11.45 4.09
C TRP A 226 15.66 12.07 2.79
N LEU A 227 14.37 12.40 2.67
CA LEU A 227 13.85 13.22 1.58
C LEU A 227 13.75 14.70 1.95
N ASP A 228 14.03 15.09 3.20
CA ASP A 228 14.09 16.50 3.58
C ASP A 228 15.13 17.27 2.74
N GLY A 229 14.71 18.34 2.08
CA GLY A 229 15.51 19.08 1.12
C GLY A 229 15.77 18.39 -0.22
N ILE A 230 15.15 17.24 -0.51
CA ILE A 230 15.23 16.53 -1.81
C ILE A 230 13.92 16.74 -2.59
N ALA A 231 14.02 16.91 -3.91
CA ALA A 231 12.87 17.10 -4.80
C ALA A 231 11.91 18.24 -4.39
N THR A 232 12.39 19.26 -3.68
CA THR A 232 11.54 20.33 -3.11
C THR A 232 10.84 21.20 -4.15
N ALA A 233 11.32 21.18 -5.39
CA ALA A 233 10.68 21.83 -6.53
C ALA A 233 9.47 21.04 -7.08
N LEU A 234 9.31 19.77 -6.71
CA LEU A 234 8.14 18.99 -7.08
C LEU A 234 6.96 19.45 -6.21
N PRO A 235 5.85 19.91 -6.79
CA PRO A 235 4.76 20.51 -6.02
C PRO A 235 3.87 19.48 -5.31
N LEU A 236 3.99 18.20 -5.67
CA LEU A 236 3.09 17.14 -5.24
C LEU A 236 3.91 15.95 -4.74
N ASN A 237 3.47 15.35 -3.64
CA ASN A 237 4.13 14.18 -3.06
C ASN A 237 3.68 12.85 -3.68
N ASN A 238 2.49 12.83 -4.28
CA ASN A 238 1.90 11.64 -4.88
C ASN A 238 1.45 11.92 -6.32
N LEU A 239 1.70 10.98 -7.22
CA LEU A 239 1.25 11.04 -8.62
C LEU A 239 0.60 9.72 -9.04
N SER A 240 -0.53 9.81 -9.74
CA SER A 240 -1.27 8.69 -10.32
C SER A 240 -1.35 8.85 -11.82
N ILE A 241 -0.86 7.84 -12.56
CA ILE A 241 -0.78 7.85 -14.02
C ILE A 241 -1.70 6.76 -14.57
N SER A 242 -2.75 7.18 -15.26
CA SER A 242 -3.66 6.29 -15.99
C SER A 242 -3.09 5.97 -17.37
N LEU A 243 -2.96 4.69 -17.70
CA LEU A 243 -2.42 4.21 -18.97
C LEU A 243 -3.40 3.23 -19.61
N VAL A 244 -3.89 3.55 -20.80
CA VAL A 244 -4.71 2.62 -21.60
C VAL A 244 -3.83 1.91 -22.60
N PHE A 245 -3.87 0.58 -22.56
CA PHE A 245 -3.16 -0.30 -23.46
C PHE A 245 -4.12 -0.92 -24.47
N LYS A 246 -3.67 -1.06 -25.72
CA LYS A 246 -4.30 -1.92 -26.73
C LYS A 246 -3.45 -3.17 -26.96
N ASP A 247 -4.09 -4.22 -27.47
CA ASP A 247 -3.42 -5.47 -27.87
C ASP A 247 -2.63 -6.09 -26.71
N THR A 248 -3.15 -5.98 -25.49
CA THR A 248 -2.52 -6.43 -24.26
C THR A 248 -3.60 -6.93 -23.31
N ASN A 249 -3.38 -8.08 -22.69
CA ASN A 249 -4.23 -8.59 -21.61
C ASN A 249 -3.39 -8.82 -20.37
N PHE A 250 -3.53 -7.92 -19.38
CA PHE A 250 -2.95 -8.08 -18.05
C PHE A 250 -3.69 -9.21 -17.33
N ASN A 251 -3.08 -10.38 -17.29
CA ASN A 251 -3.65 -11.60 -16.71
C ASN A 251 -3.27 -11.77 -15.24
N LEU A 252 -2.29 -11.00 -14.75
CA LEU A 252 -1.88 -10.98 -13.36
C LEU A 252 -1.75 -9.54 -12.88
N MET A 253 -2.33 -9.25 -11.74
CA MET A 253 -2.19 -7.99 -11.03
C MET A 253 -2.36 -8.23 -9.53
N ASP A 254 -1.26 -8.59 -8.87
CA ASP A 254 -1.30 -9.26 -7.57
C ASP A 254 -1.07 -8.32 -6.38
N ASP A 255 -1.00 -8.91 -5.19
CA ASP A 255 -0.90 -8.22 -3.90
C ASP A 255 0.46 -7.53 -3.67
N TRP A 256 1.45 -7.67 -4.55
CA TRP A 256 2.68 -6.85 -4.54
C TRP A 256 2.60 -5.73 -5.60
N ALA A 257 1.39 -5.45 -6.09
CA ALA A 257 1.10 -4.51 -7.17
C ALA A 257 2.01 -4.69 -8.39
N SER A 258 2.45 -5.91 -8.65
CA SER A 258 3.11 -6.21 -9.91
C SER A 258 2.08 -6.79 -10.86
N PHE A 259 2.38 -6.70 -12.14
CA PHE A 259 1.51 -7.24 -13.16
C PHE A 259 2.29 -7.93 -14.25
N GLU A 260 1.61 -8.87 -14.89
CA GLU A 260 2.07 -9.57 -16.08
C GLU A 260 0.98 -9.44 -17.14
N ALA A 261 1.40 -9.55 -18.40
CA ALA A 261 0.46 -9.51 -19.52
C ALA A 261 0.84 -10.50 -20.60
N GLU A 262 -0.18 -11.05 -21.24
CA GLU A 262 -0.08 -11.93 -22.38
C GLU A 262 -1.00 -11.46 -23.52
N PRO A 263 -0.49 -11.10 -24.72
CA PRO A 263 0.93 -10.99 -25.07
C PRO A 263 1.68 -9.94 -24.23
N THR A 264 3.01 -10.06 -24.19
CA THR A 264 3.86 -9.07 -23.52
C THR A 264 3.62 -7.68 -24.11
N TYR A 265 3.52 -6.68 -23.23
CA TYR A 265 3.29 -5.30 -23.61
C TYR A 265 4.61 -4.54 -23.83
N SER A 266 4.50 -3.40 -24.51
CA SER A 266 5.57 -2.43 -24.69
C SER A 266 5.01 -1.01 -24.62
N ALA A 267 5.89 0.00 -24.61
CA ALA A 267 5.46 1.39 -24.65
C ALA A 267 4.55 1.70 -25.86
N SER A 268 4.73 1.04 -27.01
CA SER A 268 3.90 1.30 -28.20
C SER A 268 2.47 0.76 -28.08
N ASN A 269 2.17 -0.03 -27.06
CA ASN A 269 0.81 -0.48 -26.76
C ASN A 269 -0.03 0.62 -26.06
N ILE A 270 0.60 1.65 -25.51
CA ILE A 270 -0.08 2.76 -24.84
C ILE A 270 -0.79 3.62 -25.90
N VAL A 271 -2.10 3.83 -25.71
CA VAL A 271 -2.97 4.58 -26.63
C VAL A 271 -3.68 5.77 -26.01
N ALA A 272 -3.72 5.87 -24.68
CA ALA A 272 -4.22 7.05 -23.99
C ALA A 272 -3.56 7.17 -22.61
N VAL A 273 -3.36 8.42 -22.16
CA VAL A 273 -2.65 8.73 -20.91
C VAL A 273 -3.31 9.89 -20.16
N GLY A 274 -3.16 9.89 -18.84
CA GLY A 274 -3.59 10.96 -17.95
C GLY A 274 -2.76 10.99 -16.67
N LEU A 275 -2.67 12.17 -16.07
CA LEU A 275 -1.91 12.42 -14.85
C LEU A 275 -2.81 13.06 -13.80
N TYR A 276 -2.78 12.50 -12.60
CA TYR A 276 -3.59 12.91 -11.47
C TYR A 276 -2.76 12.93 -10.18
N THR A 277 -3.31 13.55 -9.15
CA THR A 277 -2.80 13.51 -7.78
C THR A 277 -3.95 13.37 -6.79
N SER A 278 -3.66 12.83 -5.63
CA SER A 278 -4.59 12.69 -4.52
C SER A 278 -3.81 12.42 -3.23
N ASP A 279 -4.39 12.80 -2.11
CA ASP A 279 -3.91 12.46 -0.77
C ASP A 279 -5.05 12.56 0.26
N ALA A 280 -4.71 12.49 1.55
CA ALA A 280 -5.67 12.55 2.65
C ALA A 280 -6.47 13.87 2.74
N LEU A 281 -6.16 14.89 1.93
CA LEU A 281 -6.84 16.19 1.91
C LEU A 281 -7.61 16.45 0.59
N THR A 282 -7.58 15.51 -0.35
CA THR A 282 -8.29 15.64 -1.63
C THR A 282 -9.64 14.93 -1.62
N ASP A 283 -10.62 15.54 -2.31
CA ASP A 283 -11.89 14.90 -2.59
C ASP A 283 -11.86 14.29 -3.99
N GLY A 284 -11.36 13.06 -4.08
CA GLY A 284 -11.14 12.37 -5.35
C GLY A 284 -9.80 12.72 -6.02
N TYR A 285 -9.56 12.07 -7.16
CA TYR A 285 -8.40 12.31 -8.01
C TYR A 285 -8.46 13.70 -8.67
N GLN A 286 -7.41 14.49 -8.47
CA GLN A 286 -7.28 15.83 -9.02
C GLN A 286 -6.42 15.79 -10.30
N PRO A 287 -6.88 16.37 -11.43
CA PRO A 287 -6.11 16.39 -12.67
C PRO A 287 -4.84 17.25 -12.54
N VAL A 288 -3.74 16.82 -13.15
CA VAL A 288 -2.46 17.55 -13.15
C VAL A 288 -2.01 17.80 -14.58
N GLY A 289 -2.10 19.05 -15.04
CA GLY A 289 -1.71 19.44 -16.40
C GLY A 289 -2.60 18.87 -17.50
N MET A 290 -3.85 18.50 -17.20
CA MET A 290 -4.75 17.78 -18.11
C MET A 290 -5.55 18.67 -19.08
N GLU A 291 -5.31 20.00 -19.09
CA GLU A 291 -6.06 20.97 -19.89
C GLU A 291 -6.04 20.63 -21.38
N ASN A 292 -4.87 20.19 -21.87
CA ASN A 292 -4.66 19.71 -23.23
C ASN A 292 -3.37 18.84 -23.27
N SER A 293 -3.16 18.13 -24.37
CA SER A 293 -2.03 17.20 -24.52
C SER A 293 -0.66 17.87 -24.46
N GLU A 294 -0.57 19.15 -24.82
CA GLU A 294 0.68 19.91 -24.87
C GLU A 294 1.11 20.36 -23.45
N THR A 295 0.16 20.88 -22.66
CA THR A 295 0.34 21.19 -21.24
C THR A 295 0.68 19.94 -20.42
N LEU A 296 0.03 18.81 -20.72
CA LEU A 296 0.32 17.55 -20.05
C LEU A 296 1.75 17.08 -20.33
N ALA A 297 2.18 17.14 -21.59
CA ALA A 297 3.53 16.78 -21.98
C ALA A 297 4.59 17.68 -21.30
N GLU A 298 4.36 19.00 -21.27
CA GLU A 298 5.25 19.96 -20.60
C GLU A 298 5.34 19.70 -19.09
N THR A 299 4.21 19.39 -18.44
CA THR A 299 4.16 19.05 -17.01
C THR A 299 5.00 17.80 -16.74
N MET A 300 4.81 16.74 -17.53
CA MET A 300 5.57 15.49 -17.37
C MET A 300 7.07 15.67 -17.62
N GLU A 301 7.45 16.47 -18.61
CA GLU A 301 8.85 16.81 -18.91
C GLU A 301 9.49 17.63 -17.77
N THR A 302 8.74 18.55 -17.19
CA THR A 302 9.17 19.37 -16.04
C THR A 302 9.40 18.50 -14.82
N TYR A 303 8.43 17.66 -14.46
CA TYR A 303 8.56 16.76 -13.31
C TYR A 303 9.71 15.78 -13.49
N ARG A 304 9.90 15.25 -14.70
CA ARG A 304 11.04 14.39 -15.01
C ARG A 304 12.37 15.09 -14.77
N THR A 305 12.48 16.37 -15.14
CA THR A 305 13.71 17.16 -14.95
C THR A 305 14.01 17.35 -13.47
N ILE A 306 13.00 17.73 -12.67
CA ILE A 306 13.11 17.85 -11.21
C ILE A 306 13.55 16.53 -10.58
N LEU A 307 12.89 15.42 -10.94
CA LEU A 307 13.18 14.10 -10.39
C LEU A 307 14.56 13.58 -10.80
N ASN A 308 15.05 13.93 -11.99
CA ASN A 308 16.40 13.56 -12.42
C ASN A 308 17.47 14.24 -11.54
N GLU A 309 17.31 15.53 -11.24
CA GLU A 309 18.18 16.26 -10.31
C GLU A 309 18.07 15.68 -8.89
N ALA A 310 16.84 15.47 -8.42
CA ALA A 310 16.59 14.89 -7.10
C ALA A 310 17.16 13.49 -6.93
N THR A 311 17.13 12.66 -7.99
CA THR A 311 17.74 11.33 -8.00
C THR A 311 19.25 11.43 -7.77
N ALA A 312 19.92 12.38 -8.43
CA ALA A 312 21.36 12.60 -8.24
C ALA A 312 21.69 13.08 -6.83
N ASP A 313 20.88 13.98 -6.25
CA ASP A 313 21.10 14.47 -4.88
C ASP A 313 20.83 13.40 -3.82
N LEU A 314 19.80 12.60 -4.03
CA LEU A 314 19.50 11.46 -3.17
C LEU A 314 20.62 10.41 -3.22
N TRP A 315 21.18 10.14 -4.40
CA TRP A 315 22.37 9.28 -4.54
C TRP A 315 23.56 9.81 -3.74
N LYS A 316 23.85 11.11 -3.82
CA LYS A 316 24.94 11.72 -3.03
C LYS A 316 24.71 11.53 -1.53
N ARG A 317 23.46 11.68 -1.08
CA ARG A 317 23.08 11.50 0.34
C ARG A 317 23.24 10.05 0.79
N ILE A 318 22.71 9.08 0.04
CA ILE A 318 22.78 7.66 0.40
C ILE A 318 24.22 7.14 0.32
N ALA A 319 25.05 7.68 -0.59
CA ALA A 319 26.45 7.30 -0.70
C ALA A 319 27.29 7.64 0.54
N THR A 320 26.82 8.54 1.43
CA THR A 320 27.50 8.85 2.69
C THR A 320 27.04 7.97 3.85
N TRP A 321 26.01 7.14 3.66
CA TRP A 321 25.47 6.30 4.72
C TRP A 321 26.42 5.18 5.12
N SER A 322 26.50 4.97 6.43
CA SER A 322 27.03 3.72 6.98
C SER A 322 26.07 2.55 6.70
N ARG A 323 26.58 1.33 6.80
CA ARG A 323 25.74 0.12 6.70
C ARG A 323 24.58 0.14 7.71
N GLU A 324 24.82 0.63 8.92
CA GLU A 324 23.81 0.72 9.97
C GLU A 324 22.67 1.67 9.60
N GLN A 325 22.99 2.80 8.94
CA GLN A 325 22.01 3.74 8.40
C GLN A 325 21.22 3.13 7.25
N MET A 326 21.88 2.40 6.35
CA MET A 326 21.19 1.69 5.27
C MET A 326 20.21 0.63 5.81
N ILE A 327 20.57 -0.07 6.89
CA ILE A 327 19.66 -1.01 7.57
C ILE A 327 18.47 -0.27 8.17
N ASP A 328 18.71 0.81 8.92
CA ASP A 328 17.62 1.53 9.59
C ASP A 328 16.67 2.14 8.56
N ALA A 329 17.18 2.82 7.54
CA ALA A 329 16.34 3.39 6.49
C ALA A 329 15.47 2.32 5.82
N GLY A 330 16.05 1.19 5.38
CA GLY A 330 15.29 0.10 4.79
C GLY A 330 14.27 -0.52 5.74
N ALA A 331 14.61 -0.68 7.02
CA ALA A 331 13.73 -1.27 8.01
C ALA A 331 12.54 -0.34 8.33
N LEU A 332 12.78 0.97 8.38
CA LEU A 332 11.75 1.99 8.57
C LEU A 332 10.84 2.12 7.34
N VAL A 333 11.38 1.99 6.13
CA VAL A 333 10.57 1.92 4.89
C VAL A 333 9.55 0.78 4.99
N TYR A 334 9.99 -0.45 5.30
CA TYR A 334 9.11 -1.61 5.39
C TYR A 334 8.17 -1.60 6.59
N SER A 335 8.63 -1.16 7.77
CA SER A 335 7.78 -1.18 8.98
C SER A 335 6.76 -0.04 9.02
N SER A 336 6.88 0.96 8.14
CA SER A 336 5.94 2.08 8.02
C SER A 336 4.82 1.86 6.99
N VAL A 337 4.57 0.63 6.54
CA VAL A 337 3.49 0.32 5.57
C VAL A 337 2.08 0.74 6.02
N GLY A 338 1.84 0.81 7.33
CA GLY A 338 0.56 1.27 7.89
C GLY A 338 0.46 2.79 8.13
N LYS A 339 1.50 3.58 7.81
CA LYS A 339 1.61 4.98 8.26
C LYS A 339 0.50 5.88 7.72
N ASP A 340 0.04 5.65 6.50
CA ASP A 340 -0.97 6.50 5.85
C ASP A 340 -2.36 6.32 6.48
N PHE A 341 -2.59 5.24 7.24
CA PHE A 341 -3.80 5.15 8.07
C PHE A 341 -3.81 6.22 9.15
N ALA A 342 -2.66 6.51 9.74
CA ALA A 342 -2.53 7.58 10.71
C ALA A 342 -2.68 8.95 10.05
N HIS A 343 -2.21 9.12 8.81
CA HIS A 343 -2.48 10.35 8.04
C HIS A 343 -3.97 10.52 7.77
N LEU A 344 -4.65 9.49 7.27
CA LEU A 344 -6.10 9.52 7.02
C LEU A 344 -6.94 9.79 8.28
N ALA A 345 -6.50 9.26 9.42
CA ALA A 345 -7.16 9.47 10.72
C ALA A 345 -6.76 10.80 11.39
N GLY A 346 -5.74 11.50 10.86
CA GLY A 346 -5.16 12.70 11.48
C GLY A 346 -4.49 12.43 12.84
N THR A 347 -3.92 11.24 13.02
CA THR A 347 -3.24 10.80 14.25
C THR A 347 -1.74 10.57 14.07
N TYR A 348 -1.16 10.96 12.93
CA TYR A 348 0.22 10.66 12.58
C TYR A 348 1.21 11.36 13.51
N ARG A 349 2.24 10.63 13.94
CA ARG A 349 3.40 11.18 14.66
C ARG A 349 4.67 10.53 14.11
N GLN A 350 5.69 11.35 13.86
CA GLN A 350 6.89 10.91 13.15
C GLN A 350 7.63 9.78 13.89
N ASP A 351 7.76 9.89 15.21
CA ASP A 351 8.44 8.94 16.10
C ASP A 351 7.77 7.55 16.11
N ASP A 352 6.45 7.48 15.90
CA ASP A 352 5.71 6.22 15.81
C ASP A 352 6.10 5.35 14.62
N TRP A 353 6.59 5.97 13.54
CA TRP A 353 6.84 5.29 12.28
C TRP A 353 8.32 5.29 11.88
N PHE A 354 9.10 6.27 12.36
CA PHE A 354 10.50 6.48 11.97
C PHE A 354 11.51 6.24 13.10
N GLU A 355 11.18 5.33 14.00
CA GLU A 355 12.08 4.76 15.00
C GLU A 355 11.99 3.23 15.00
N LEU A 356 13.11 2.58 15.32
CA LEU A 356 13.13 1.14 15.57
C LEU A 356 12.97 0.89 17.06
N ASP A 357 11.97 0.07 17.42
CA ASP A 357 11.71 -0.32 18.80
C ASP A 357 12.96 -0.96 19.43
N ASP A 358 13.29 -0.57 20.66
CA ASP A 358 14.47 -1.06 21.38
C ASP A 358 14.48 -2.59 21.51
N ARG A 359 13.31 -3.24 21.53
CA ARG A 359 13.21 -4.70 21.54
C ARG A 359 13.64 -5.29 20.20
N ALA A 360 13.32 -4.64 19.08
CA ALA A 360 13.81 -5.04 17.75
C ALA A 360 15.32 -4.74 17.61
N GLN A 361 15.78 -3.59 18.09
CA GLN A 361 17.20 -3.19 18.01
C GLN A 361 18.15 -4.19 18.67
N ARG A 362 17.73 -4.89 19.74
CA ARG A 362 18.51 -5.95 20.40
C ARG A 362 18.94 -7.07 19.46
N PHE A 363 18.20 -7.29 18.37
CA PHE A 363 18.49 -8.33 17.38
C PHE A 363 19.31 -7.80 16.19
N LYS A 364 19.44 -6.48 16.03
CA LYS A 364 20.18 -5.87 14.91
C LYS A 364 21.61 -6.40 14.76
N PRO A 365 22.41 -6.64 15.83
CA PRO A 365 23.74 -7.22 15.70
C PRO A 365 23.76 -8.65 15.12
N LEU A 366 22.66 -9.40 15.18
CA LEU A 366 22.54 -10.72 14.56
C LEU A 366 22.27 -10.62 13.05
N MET A 367 21.74 -9.49 12.58
CA MET A 367 21.34 -9.26 11.18
C MET A 367 22.54 -8.87 10.30
N ASN A 368 23.58 -9.70 10.33
CA ASN A 368 24.62 -9.68 9.31
C ASN A 368 24.09 -10.31 8.00
N ASP A 369 24.80 -10.12 6.90
CA ASP A 369 24.32 -10.53 5.57
C ASP A 369 24.15 -12.05 5.44
N GLU A 370 25.00 -12.84 6.11
CA GLU A 370 24.99 -14.30 6.07
C GLU A 370 23.78 -14.85 6.82
N TYR A 371 23.64 -14.47 8.09
CA TYR A 371 22.52 -14.88 8.92
C TYR A 371 21.20 -14.40 8.35
N ALA A 372 21.12 -13.14 7.94
CA ALA A 372 19.87 -12.58 7.45
C ALA A 372 19.42 -13.23 6.13
N ARG A 373 20.37 -13.52 5.21
CA ARG A 373 20.06 -14.27 3.98
C ARG A 373 19.52 -15.65 4.31
N ASP A 374 20.22 -16.42 5.14
CA ASP A 374 19.85 -17.81 5.43
C ASP A 374 18.57 -17.88 6.27
N GLY A 375 18.42 -16.99 7.26
CA GLY A 375 17.22 -16.87 8.09
C GLY A 375 15.98 -16.47 7.29
N LEU A 376 16.10 -15.48 6.40
CA LEU A 376 15.00 -15.11 5.51
C LEU A 376 14.67 -16.28 4.55
N GLY A 377 15.69 -16.90 3.96
CA GLY A 377 15.53 -18.04 3.05
C GLY A 377 14.83 -19.25 3.71
N GLU A 378 15.19 -19.59 4.93
CA GLU A 378 14.50 -20.64 5.71
C GLU A 378 13.02 -20.30 5.93
N MET A 379 12.72 -19.06 6.31
CA MET A 379 11.37 -18.60 6.65
C MET A 379 10.44 -18.49 5.44
N VAL A 380 10.89 -17.88 4.33
CA VAL A 380 10.04 -17.70 3.15
C VAL A 380 10.08 -18.90 2.19
N GLY A 381 11.12 -19.72 2.28
CA GLY A 381 11.28 -20.93 1.48
C GLY A 381 10.56 -22.16 2.04
N LEU A 382 9.99 -22.09 3.25
CA LEU A 382 9.35 -23.23 3.95
C LEU A 382 10.28 -24.44 4.09
N LEU A 383 11.52 -24.23 4.54
CA LEU A 383 12.52 -25.30 4.54
C LEU A 383 12.41 -26.20 5.79
N SER A 384 12.94 -25.75 6.93
CA SER A 384 13.11 -26.63 8.10
C SER A 384 12.43 -26.17 9.39
N LEU A 385 11.94 -24.93 9.43
CA LEU A 385 11.39 -24.30 10.64
C LEU A 385 10.21 -25.10 11.23
N PRO A 386 10.25 -25.44 12.54
CA PRO A 386 9.28 -26.34 13.15
C PRO A 386 7.90 -25.71 13.29
N HIS A 387 7.80 -24.41 13.58
CA HIS A 387 6.52 -23.72 13.74
C HIS A 387 5.71 -23.63 12.44
N GLN A 388 6.42 -23.65 11.30
CA GLN A 388 5.80 -23.69 9.98
C GLN A 388 5.23 -25.07 9.61
N LYS A 389 5.53 -26.13 10.38
CA LYS A 389 5.07 -27.50 10.07
C LYS A 389 3.73 -27.82 10.73
N ALA A 390 2.82 -28.33 9.92
CA ALA A 390 1.58 -28.97 10.36
C ALA A 390 1.76 -30.49 10.52
N ASN A 391 0.70 -31.19 10.93
CA ASN A 391 0.72 -32.65 10.97
C ASN A 391 0.87 -33.25 9.56
N GLU A 392 1.43 -34.46 9.47
CA GLU A 392 1.79 -35.12 8.20
C GLU A 392 0.60 -35.44 7.28
N TYR A 393 -0.64 -35.30 7.77
CA TYR A 393 -1.86 -35.54 7.00
C TYR A 393 -2.45 -34.25 6.39
N GLN A 394 -1.80 -33.09 6.58
CA GLN A 394 -2.20 -31.83 5.98
C GLN A 394 -1.32 -31.45 4.79
N MET A 395 -1.91 -30.71 3.85
CA MET A 395 -1.20 -30.16 2.69
C MET A 395 -1.60 -28.70 2.51
N ALA A 396 -0.60 -27.83 2.35
CA ALA A 396 -0.81 -26.43 2.00
C ALA A 396 -1.12 -26.27 0.51
N ARG A 397 -1.82 -25.19 0.18
CA ARG A 397 -2.45 -24.99 -1.14
C ARG A 397 -1.47 -25.03 -2.31
N TYR A 398 -0.31 -24.40 -2.19
CA TYR A 398 0.62 -24.21 -3.30
C TYR A 398 1.86 -25.10 -3.24
N SER A 399 2.41 -25.36 -2.05
CA SER A 399 3.58 -26.24 -1.91
C SER A 399 3.22 -27.71 -2.01
N GLY A 400 1.98 -28.09 -1.66
CA GLY A 400 1.59 -29.48 -1.45
C GLY A 400 2.27 -30.14 -0.24
N LEU A 401 3.05 -29.38 0.54
CA LEU A 401 3.73 -29.85 1.75
C LEU A 401 2.87 -29.55 2.97
N ASN A 402 3.15 -30.21 4.10
CA ASN A 402 2.53 -29.91 5.39
C ASN A 402 3.12 -28.65 6.04
N GLN A 403 3.35 -27.59 5.27
CA GLN A 403 4.08 -26.40 5.71
C GLN A 403 3.34 -25.11 5.33
N HIS A 404 3.30 -24.16 6.25
CA HIS A 404 2.68 -22.85 6.08
C HIS A 404 3.60 -21.75 6.58
N MET A 405 3.63 -20.60 5.90
CA MET A 405 4.55 -19.51 6.22
C MET A 405 4.26 -18.85 7.57
N MET A 406 3.00 -18.80 7.98
CA MET A 406 2.57 -18.11 9.20
C MET A 406 1.81 -19.07 10.11
N THR A 407 2.20 -19.13 11.38
CA THR A 407 1.54 -19.96 12.39
C THR A 407 0.27 -19.29 12.94
N GLY A 408 -0.86 -20.00 12.96
CA GLY A 408 -2.11 -19.53 13.58
C GLY A 408 -2.07 -19.50 15.12
N ILE A 409 -3.16 -19.08 15.73
CA ILE A 409 -3.36 -19.09 17.19
C ILE A 409 -4.02 -20.42 17.59
N PRO A 410 -3.42 -21.21 18.49
CA PRO A 410 -4.05 -22.39 19.06
C PRO A 410 -5.34 -22.07 19.82
N TYR A 411 -6.35 -22.95 19.71
CA TYR A 411 -7.66 -22.71 20.34
C TYR A 411 -7.66 -22.80 21.87
N ASP A 412 -6.64 -23.42 22.49
CA ASP A 412 -6.50 -23.46 23.94
C ASP A 412 -6.11 -22.10 24.55
N ALA A 413 -5.72 -21.12 23.72
CA ALA A 413 -5.63 -19.71 24.13
C ALA A 413 -6.94 -19.18 24.75
N LEU A 414 -8.11 -19.72 24.37
CA LEU A 414 -9.42 -19.38 24.95
C LEU A 414 -9.64 -19.97 26.35
N ARG A 415 -8.95 -21.06 26.70
CA ARG A 415 -9.19 -21.79 27.94
C ARG A 415 -8.44 -21.18 29.12
N GLU A 416 -7.20 -20.76 28.88
CA GLU A 416 -6.29 -20.26 29.92
C GLU A 416 -5.62 -18.95 29.46
N PRO A 417 -6.38 -17.88 29.18
CA PRO A 417 -5.80 -16.64 28.65
C PRO A 417 -4.78 -15.99 29.60
N GLU A 418 -4.86 -16.25 30.90
CA GLU A 418 -3.91 -15.72 31.88
C GLU A 418 -2.54 -16.42 31.87
N ARG A 419 -2.41 -17.57 31.19
CA ARG A 419 -1.15 -18.32 31.06
C ARG A 419 -0.18 -17.72 30.04
N PHE A 420 -0.66 -16.82 29.20
CA PHE A 420 0.06 -16.25 28.08
C PHE A 420 0.02 -14.73 28.14
N ALA A 421 1.09 -14.07 27.68
CA ALA A 421 1.05 -12.62 27.53
C ALA A 421 0.06 -12.29 26.41
N GLN A 422 -1.03 -11.61 26.72
CA GLN A 422 -2.08 -11.33 25.73
C GLN A 422 -1.65 -10.30 24.68
N THR A 423 -0.70 -9.44 25.04
CA THR A 423 -0.20 -8.35 24.20
C THR A 423 1.32 -8.22 24.31
N VAL A 424 1.96 -7.62 23.32
CA VAL A 424 3.36 -7.17 23.34
C VAL A 424 3.57 -5.91 24.18
N GLY A 425 2.49 -5.29 24.66
CA GLY A 425 2.51 -4.07 25.46
C GLY A 425 1.97 -2.85 24.73
N ASP A 426 1.85 -1.77 25.48
CA ASP A 426 1.25 -0.50 25.10
C ASP A 426 2.29 0.55 24.67
N ARG A 427 1.81 1.63 24.04
CA ARG A 427 2.66 2.66 23.43
C ARG A 427 3.57 3.37 24.43
N ALA A 428 3.18 3.44 25.70
CA ALA A 428 4.04 3.98 26.76
C ALA A 428 5.36 3.20 26.93
N LEU A 429 5.44 1.98 26.38
CA LEU A 429 6.64 1.15 26.33
C LEU A 429 7.41 1.31 25.01
N PHE A 430 6.93 2.13 24.08
CA PHE A 430 7.66 2.45 22.86
C PHE A 430 8.84 3.34 23.25
N SER A 431 10.01 2.74 23.28
CA SER A 431 11.28 3.44 23.16
C SER A 431 11.98 2.91 21.93
N GLY A 432 12.64 3.80 21.22
CA GLY A 432 13.34 3.43 20.01
C GLY A 432 14.39 4.45 19.64
N SER A 433 15.15 4.11 18.62
CA SER A 433 16.06 5.05 17.99
C SER A 433 16.26 4.68 16.54
N SER A 434 16.86 5.60 15.79
CA SER A 434 17.36 5.35 14.45
C SER A 434 18.73 6.02 14.31
N THR A 435 19.60 5.43 13.49
CA THR A 435 20.85 6.07 13.06
C THR A 435 20.63 7.09 11.93
N ILE A 436 19.40 7.18 11.41
CA ILE A 436 18.99 8.21 10.47
C ILE A 436 18.68 9.50 11.23
N GLU A 437 19.11 10.62 10.66
CA GLU A 437 18.83 11.94 11.21
C GLU A 437 17.31 12.17 11.36
N PRO A 438 16.86 12.83 12.44
CA PRO A 438 15.45 13.16 12.62
C PRO A 438 14.90 14.01 11.48
N LYS A 439 13.59 13.90 11.25
CA LYS A 439 12.89 14.77 10.29
C LYS A 439 12.97 16.23 10.73
N THR A 440 13.22 17.12 9.77
CA THR A 440 13.32 18.57 9.92
C THR A 440 12.45 19.34 8.92
N GLY A 441 12.06 18.70 7.81
CA GLY A 441 11.25 19.29 6.75
C GLY A 441 9.75 19.30 7.03
N LEU A 442 9.00 19.98 6.17
CA LEU A 442 7.53 19.98 6.17
C LEU A 442 6.99 18.73 5.43
N TRP A 443 5.66 18.60 5.40
CA TRP A 443 4.95 17.61 4.59
C TRP A 443 4.34 18.30 3.37
N VAL A 444 4.79 17.91 2.18
CA VAL A 444 4.17 18.34 0.92
C VAL A 444 2.89 17.54 0.71
N THR A 445 1.79 18.26 0.50
CA THR A 445 0.46 17.72 0.23
C THR A 445 -0.16 18.47 -0.96
N SER A 446 -1.32 18.02 -1.41
CA SER A 446 -2.21 18.68 -2.36
C SER A 446 -2.62 20.09 -1.90
N ALA A 447 -2.64 20.34 -0.59
CA ALA A 447 -2.94 21.63 0.02
C ALA A 447 -1.68 22.49 0.27
N GLY A 448 -0.53 22.09 -0.27
CA GLY A 448 0.76 22.76 -0.09
C GLY A 448 1.62 22.13 1.00
N ARG A 449 2.57 22.91 1.53
CA ARG A 449 3.56 22.47 2.52
C ARG A 449 3.08 22.77 3.93
N LEU A 450 2.83 21.74 4.72
CA LEU A 450 2.21 21.85 6.05
C LEU A 450 3.16 21.35 7.16
N ASP A 451 3.03 21.91 8.35
CA ASP A 451 3.52 21.24 9.55
C ASP A 451 2.60 20.06 9.90
N ILE A 452 3.09 19.12 10.72
CA ILE A 452 2.35 17.89 10.98
C ILE A 452 1.10 18.10 11.83
N ASP A 453 1.05 19.10 12.70
CA ASP A 453 -0.12 19.36 13.53
C ASP A 453 -1.25 19.97 12.68
N ASP A 454 -0.91 20.91 11.77
CA ASP A 454 -1.86 21.45 10.79
C ASP A 454 -2.32 20.37 9.80
N TYR A 455 -1.41 19.51 9.33
CA TYR A 455 -1.77 18.39 8.45
C TYR A 455 -2.75 17.43 9.15
N ASN A 456 -2.43 16.98 10.36
CA ASN A 456 -3.29 16.11 11.15
C ASN A 456 -4.66 16.74 11.42
N ALA A 457 -4.70 18.02 11.80
CA ALA A 457 -5.96 18.72 12.07
C ALA A 457 -6.86 18.79 10.82
N ARG A 458 -6.27 19.02 9.65
CA ARG A 458 -7.01 19.04 8.38
C ARG A 458 -7.49 17.65 7.98
N ALA A 459 -6.64 16.63 8.10
CA ALA A 459 -7.01 15.27 7.74
C ALA A 459 -8.11 14.71 8.66
N ALA A 460 -8.01 14.94 9.98
CA ALA A 460 -9.06 14.58 10.93
C ALA A 460 -10.39 15.31 10.67
N GLY A 461 -10.31 16.56 10.20
CA GLY A 461 -11.47 17.39 9.86
C GLY A 461 -12.02 17.16 8.44
N PHE A 462 -11.42 16.29 7.65
CA PHE A 462 -11.78 16.05 6.26
C PHE A 462 -12.35 14.65 6.04
N THR A 463 -13.29 14.55 5.13
CA THR A 463 -13.89 13.29 4.67
C THR A 463 -14.36 13.52 3.24
N PRO A 464 -14.00 12.68 2.26
CA PRO A 464 -14.48 12.83 0.88
C PRO A 464 -16.01 12.92 0.83
N ARG A 465 -16.57 13.78 -0.03
CA ARG A 465 -18.03 14.00 -0.07
C ARG A 465 -18.77 12.71 -0.42
N THR A 466 -18.18 11.87 -1.24
CA THR A 466 -18.73 10.57 -1.68
C THR A 466 -18.87 9.53 -0.57
N VAL A 467 -18.16 9.71 0.57
CA VAL A 467 -18.22 8.80 1.72
C VAL A 467 -18.97 9.39 2.92
N GLN A 468 -19.56 10.57 2.77
CA GLN A 468 -20.45 11.19 3.76
C GLN A 468 -21.91 10.77 3.52
N GLU A 469 -22.77 10.98 4.51
CA GLU A 469 -24.23 10.82 4.35
C GLU A 469 -24.79 11.83 3.34
N PRO A 470 -25.74 11.44 2.46
CA PRO A 470 -26.38 10.12 2.39
C PRO A 470 -25.62 9.07 1.54
N TYR A 471 -24.48 9.44 0.94
CA TYR A 471 -23.84 8.68 -0.14
C TYR A 471 -23.05 7.46 0.31
N ARG A 472 -22.56 7.42 1.55
CA ARG A 472 -21.67 6.37 2.08
C ARG A 472 -22.14 4.95 1.74
N TYR A 473 -23.45 4.71 1.82
CA TYR A 473 -24.05 3.38 1.63
C TYR A 473 -24.61 3.14 0.23
N PHE A 474 -24.41 4.06 -0.72
CA PHE A 474 -24.78 3.85 -2.12
C PHE A 474 -23.64 3.13 -2.85
N ASP A 475 -23.73 1.80 -2.90
CA ASP A 475 -22.85 0.98 -3.73
C ASP A 475 -23.28 0.95 -5.20
N GLU A 476 -22.44 0.35 -6.05
CA GLU A 476 -22.69 0.22 -7.49
C GLU A 476 -23.98 -0.56 -7.79
N GLU A 477 -24.36 -1.51 -6.92
CA GLU A 477 -25.59 -2.29 -7.06
C GLU A 477 -26.85 -1.47 -6.74
N TRP A 478 -26.78 -0.56 -5.78
CA TRP A 478 -27.84 0.41 -5.50
C TRP A 478 -27.94 1.42 -6.65
N VAL A 479 -26.83 2.01 -7.09
CA VAL A 479 -26.81 2.99 -8.19
C VAL A 479 -27.41 2.39 -9.46
N LYS A 480 -27.02 1.18 -9.84
CA LYS A 480 -27.56 0.47 -11.01
C LYS A 480 -29.09 0.39 -11.04
N ARG A 481 -29.73 0.29 -9.87
CA ARG A 481 -31.21 0.22 -9.76
C ARG A 481 -31.85 1.59 -9.55
N ASN A 482 -31.08 2.58 -9.10
CA ASN A 482 -31.55 3.91 -8.71
C ASN A 482 -30.87 5.05 -9.49
N TRP A 483 -30.28 4.79 -10.66
CA TRP A 483 -29.49 5.77 -11.43
C TRP A 483 -30.28 7.02 -11.83
N HIS A 484 -31.61 6.94 -11.83
CA HIS A 484 -32.53 8.03 -12.12
C HIS A 484 -32.92 8.87 -10.89
N SER A 485 -32.51 8.44 -9.69
CA SER A 485 -32.75 9.17 -8.44
C SER A 485 -31.92 10.46 -8.37
N THR A 486 -32.34 11.39 -7.54
CA THR A 486 -31.59 12.63 -7.29
C THR A 486 -30.25 12.30 -6.63
N GLU A 487 -30.27 11.39 -5.66
CA GLU A 487 -29.12 11.01 -4.85
C GLU A 487 -28.03 10.32 -5.67
N ALA A 488 -28.40 9.42 -6.61
CA ALA A 488 -27.43 8.82 -7.53
C ALA A 488 -26.81 9.86 -8.46
N ASN A 489 -27.62 10.80 -8.97
CA ASN A 489 -27.13 11.87 -9.83
C ASN A 489 -26.18 12.81 -9.07
N GLU A 490 -26.48 13.14 -7.82
CA GLU A 490 -25.61 13.96 -6.98
C GLU A 490 -24.27 13.26 -6.70
N LEU A 491 -24.30 11.96 -6.34
CA LEU A 491 -23.09 11.15 -6.11
C LEU A 491 -22.17 11.13 -7.34
N TYR A 492 -22.71 10.87 -8.53
CA TYR A 492 -21.90 10.88 -9.76
C TYR A 492 -21.46 12.30 -10.12
N SER A 493 -22.29 13.32 -9.88
CA SER A 493 -21.91 14.71 -10.16
C SER A 493 -20.73 15.18 -9.32
N ILE A 494 -20.63 14.71 -8.06
CA ILE A 494 -19.45 14.96 -7.20
C ILE A 494 -18.19 14.39 -7.85
N GLY A 495 -18.23 13.12 -8.27
CA GLY A 495 -17.09 12.48 -8.93
C GLY A 495 -16.71 13.13 -10.26
N GLN A 496 -17.68 13.66 -10.99
CA GLN A 496 -17.50 14.30 -12.29
C GLN A 496 -17.07 15.77 -12.23
N GLU A 497 -17.00 16.39 -11.04
CA GLU A 497 -16.81 17.84 -10.90
C GLU A 497 -15.51 18.34 -11.54
N THR A 498 -14.43 17.57 -11.46
CA THR A 498 -13.12 17.91 -12.03
C THR A 498 -12.98 17.49 -13.50
N SER A 499 -13.98 16.83 -14.07
CA SER A 499 -13.91 16.36 -15.45
C SER A 499 -14.00 17.51 -16.44
N ARG A 500 -13.12 17.48 -17.45
CA ARG A 500 -13.15 18.45 -18.56
C ARG A 500 -14.26 18.18 -19.57
N THR A 501 -14.85 16.99 -19.57
CA THR A 501 -15.79 16.52 -20.61
C THR A 501 -17.18 16.17 -20.10
N ILE A 502 -17.30 15.61 -18.88
CA ILE A 502 -18.54 15.03 -18.38
C ILE A 502 -19.02 15.62 -17.04
N ALA A 503 -18.53 16.81 -16.67
CA ALA A 503 -18.99 17.50 -15.46
C ALA A 503 -20.52 17.65 -15.42
N GLY A 504 -21.12 17.19 -14.32
CA GLY A 504 -22.56 17.30 -14.08
C GLY A 504 -23.46 16.42 -14.95
N ARG A 505 -22.92 15.38 -15.60
CA ARG A 505 -23.71 14.44 -16.41
C ARG A 505 -24.52 13.45 -15.59
N GLY A 506 -24.15 13.24 -14.32
CA GLY A 506 -24.85 12.41 -13.36
C GLY A 506 -24.72 10.91 -13.62
N ALA A 507 -25.56 10.11 -12.95
CA ALA A 507 -25.52 8.64 -12.95
C ALA A 507 -26.19 7.99 -14.16
N GLY A 508 -26.87 8.78 -15.00
CA GLY A 508 -27.46 8.29 -16.26
C GLY A 508 -26.45 8.06 -17.38
N LEU A 509 -25.20 8.50 -17.20
CA LEU A 509 -24.14 8.39 -18.19
C LEU A 509 -23.76 6.93 -18.45
N ARG A 510 -23.80 6.50 -19.70
CA ARG A 510 -23.34 5.17 -20.12
C ARG A 510 -21.96 5.31 -20.74
N ARG A 511 -21.19 4.22 -20.72
CA ARG A 511 -19.91 4.15 -21.43
C ARG A 511 -19.99 4.57 -22.90
N ALA A 512 -21.08 4.20 -23.59
CA ALA A 512 -21.32 4.58 -24.99
C ALA A 512 -21.48 6.10 -25.21
N ASP A 513 -21.69 6.87 -24.15
CA ASP A 513 -21.82 8.32 -24.19
C ASP A 513 -20.47 9.03 -23.96
N LEU A 514 -19.38 8.30 -23.69
CA LEU A 514 -18.03 8.83 -23.44
C LEU A 514 -17.19 9.02 -24.72
N SER A 515 -17.67 8.49 -25.86
CA SER A 515 -16.95 8.43 -27.14
C SER A 515 -17.11 9.68 -28.00
#